data_AF-A0A9Q0GCR7-F1
#
_entry.id   AF-A0A9Q0GCR7-F1
#
_cell.length_a   1.000
_cell.length_b   1.000
_cell.length_c   1.000
_cell.angle_alpha   90.00
_cell.angle_beta   90.00
_cell.angle_gamma   90.00
#
_symmetry.space_group_name_H-M   'P 1'
#
loop_
_entity.id
_entity.type
_entity.pdbx_description
1 polymer ?
#
loop_
_entity_poly.entity_id
_entity_poly.type
_entity_poly.pdbx_seq_one_letter_code
_entity_poly.pdbx_strand_id
1 'polypeptide(L)'
;PTPPLNPQSQFFHPHFIPSARRTYRASPTLISATCRLLATAILDDPSNAFFAILSQHCIPLHSFNYVYDSLVNSRSSFIEIISKEPRLWKRYVARGRYSMLPEVPFEKFRVGSQFFVLTCRHALLVIKDRSLWKKFKLPCYREDECYPEEHYFPTLLSMEDPNGCTKYTLTRVNWTGTTKGHPHTYRSFEISPGLIQELRKSNYSSSYSFATKFLPDCLSPLLRIAYKAIFRD
;
A
#
# COMPACT_ATOMS: atom_id res chain seq x y z
N PRO A 1 -19.46 1.46 6.22
CA PRO A 1 -19.07 0.44 7.23
C PRO A 1 -18.34 -0.72 6.53
N THR A 2 -17.06 -0.92 6.86
CA THR A 2 -16.31 -2.10 6.42
C THR A 2 -16.99 -3.34 7.04
N PRO A 3 -17.40 -4.35 6.26
CA PRO A 3 -17.93 -5.58 6.85
C PRO A 3 -16.86 -6.18 7.76
N PRO A 4 -17.23 -6.71 8.94
CA PRO A 4 -16.27 -7.35 9.82
C PRO A 4 -15.57 -8.47 9.05
N LEU A 5 -14.23 -8.50 9.14
CA LEU A 5 -13.46 -9.65 8.67
C LEU A 5 -14.02 -10.89 9.34
N ASN A 6 -14.36 -11.93 8.56
CA ASN A 6 -14.81 -13.19 9.14
C ASN A 6 -13.61 -13.80 9.88
N PRO A 7 -13.62 -13.83 11.23
CA PRO A 7 -12.49 -14.34 12.00
C PRO A 7 -12.31 -15.86 11.79
N GLN A 8 -13.28 -16.55 11.18
CA GLN A 8 -13.29 -18.01 11.04
C GLN A 8 -12.51 -18.54 9.84
N SER A 9 -11.75 -17.71 9.11
CA SER A 9 -10.82 -18.23 8.11
C SER A 9 -9.72 -19.04 8.81
N GLN A 10 -9.70 -20.36 8.61
CA GLN A 10 -8.63 -21.24 9.12
C GLN A 10 -7.24 -20.78 8.69
N PHE A 11 -7.13 -20.12 7.54
CA PHE A 11 -5.87 -19.61 7.00
C PHE A 11 -5.40 -18.30 7.65
N PHE A 12 -6.31 -17.42 8.07
CA PHE A 12 -5.94 -16.10 8.61
C PHE A 12 -6.04 -16.01 10.13
N HIS A 13 -6.86 -16.86 10.76
CA HIS A 13 -7.07 -16.85 12.20
C HIS A 13 -5.76 -17.01 12.99
N PRO A 14 -4.83 -17.92 12.64
CA PRO A 14 -3.56 -18.07 13.37
C PRO A 14 -2.66 -16.83 13.28
N HIS A 15 -2.78 -16.04 12.20
CA HIS A 15 -1.93 -14.87 11.93
C HIS A 15 -2.62 -13.54 12.28
N PHE A 16 -3.76 -13.57 12.97
CA PHE A 16 -4.42 -12.37 13.43
C PHE A 16 -3.65 -11.74 14.59
N ILE A 17 -3.36 -10.43 14.52
CA ILE A 17 -2.64 -9.72 15.57
C ILE A 17 -3.59 -9.47 16.76
N PRO A 18 -3.41 -10.11 17.94
CA PRO A 18 -4.39 -10.00 19.03
C PRO A 18 -4.50 -8.57 19.59
N SER A 19 -3.41 -7.81 19.54
CA SER A 19 -3.36 -6.41 19.95
C SER A 19 -3.70 -5.41 18.82
N ALA A 20 -4.44 -5.85 17.79
CA ALA A 20 -4.86 -4.99 16.70
C ALA A 20 -5.72 -3.83 17.24
N ARG A 21 -5.43 -2.61 16.75
CA ARG A 21 -6.17 -1.39 17.11
C ARG A 21 -6.93 -0.89 15.91
N ARG A 22 -8.06 -0.22 16.17
CA ARG A 22 -8.84 0.43 15.13
C ARG A 22 -7.99 1.48 14.42
N THR A 23 -8.03 1.44 13.10
CA THR A 23 -7.35 2.39 12.22
C THR A 23 -8.36 3.33 11.57
N TYR A 24 -7.91 4.52 11.25
CA TYR A 24 -8.70 5.54 10.56
C TYR A 24 -7.94 6.01 9.33
N ARG A 25 -8.67 6.37 8.26
CA ARG A 25 -8.07 7.06 7.11
C ARG A 25 -7.49 8.40 7.56
N ALA A 26 -6.47 8.90 6.87
CA ALA A 26 -5.86 10.19 7.16
C ALA A 26 -5.33 10.28 8.60
N SER A 27 -4.87 9.15 9.14
CA SER A 27 -4.48 9.03 10.54
C SER A 27 -3.18 8.25 10.68
N PRO A 28 -2.29 8.64 11.61
CA PRO A 28 -1.07 7.90 11.90
C PRO A 28 -1.32 6.50 12.46
N THR A 29 -2.57 6.17 12.81
CA THR A 29 -2.98 4.81 13.19
C THR A 29 -2.72 3.79 12.07
N LEU A 30 -2.86 4.16 10.80
CA LEU A 30 -2.55 3.28 9.66
C LEU A 30 -1.05 3.03 9.52
N ILE A 31 -0.19 4.03 9.79
CA ILE A 31 1.26 3.84 9.85
C ILE A 31 1.60 2.84 10.96
N SER A 32 1.09 3.07 12.18
CA SER A 32 1.36 2.19 13.32
C SER A 32 0.87 0.75 13.10
N ALA A 33 -0.29 0.58 12.46
CA ALA A 33 -0.79 -0.73 12.08
C ALA A 33 0.09 -1.42 11.05
N THR A 34 0.56 -0.69 10.04
CA THR A 34 1.47 -1.21 9.02
C THR A 34 2.81 -1.62 9.64
N CYS A 35 3.39 -0.82 10.53
CA CYS A 35 4.62 -1.20 11.24
C CYS A 35 4.42 -2.47 12.10
N ARG A 36 3.25 -2.63 12.73
CA ARG A 36 2.93 -3.88 13.46
C ARG A 36 2.81 -5.07 12.51
N LEU A 37 2.15 -4.93 11.37
CA LEU A 37 2.04 -5.99 10.36
C LEU A 37 3.43 -6.44 9.88
N LEU A 38 4.30 -5.49 9.54
CA LEU A 38 5.67 -5.79 9.11
C LEU A 38 6.46 -6.49 10.22
N ALA A 39 6.39 -5.99 11.45
CA ALA A 39 7.11 -6.58 12.58
C ALA A 39 6.61 -8.00 12.90
N THR A 40 5.29 -8.21 12.92
CA THR A 40 4.70 -9.53 13.13
C THR A 40 5.13 -10.50 12.04
N ALA A 41 5.05 -10.13 10.77
CA ALA A 41 5.44 -11.02 9.67
C ALA A 41 6.94 -11.38 9.67
N ILE A 42 7.82 -10.46 10.08
CA ILE A 42 9.26 -10.75 10.23
C ILE A 42 9.52 -11.72 11.40
N LEU A 43 8.78 -11.59 12.50
CA LEU A 43 8.92 -12.46 13.67
C LEU A 43 8.31 -13.84 13.45
N ASP A 44 7.23 -13.92 12.66
CA ASP A 44 6.53 -15.15 12.32
C ASP A 44 7.41 -16.08 11.48
N ASP A 45 8.07 -15.54 10.45
CA ASP A 45 9.01 -16.28 9.62
C ASP A 45 10.20 -15.40 9.18
N PRO A 46 11.41 -15.65 9.71
CA PRO A 46 12.63 -14.95 9.31
C PRO A 46 13.02 -15.11 7.84
N SER A 47 12.47 -16.11 7.13
CA SER A 47 12.70 -16.34 5.70
C SER A 47 11.88 -15.42 4.78
N ASN A 48 10.93 -14.66 5.34
CA ASN A 48 10.13 -13.69 4.60
C ASN A 48 11.02 -12.62 3.93
N ALA A 49 11.14 -12.70 2.61
CA ALA A 49 11.96 -11.78 1.80
C ALA A 49 11.23 -10.52 1.36
N PHE A 50 9.91 -10.59 1.16
CA PHE A 50 9.07 -9.48 0.68
C PHE A 50 7.78 -9.35 1.48
N PHE A 51 7.30 -8.11 1.62
CA PHE A 51 6.13 -7.75 2.42
C PHE A 51 5.19 -6.89 1.59
N ALA A 52 4.07 -7.46 1.15
CA ALA A 52 3.03 -6.75 0.42
C ALA A 52 1.94 -6.24 1.38
N ILE A 53 1.65 -4.94 1.34
CA ILE A 53 0.52 -4.36 2.08
C ILE A 53 -0.69 -4.34 1.17
N LEU A 54 -1.76 -5.04 1.59
CA LEU A 54 -3.02 -5.17 0.88
C LEU A 54 -4.20 -4.87 1.81
N SER A 55 -5.39 -4.70 1.23
CA SER A 55 -6.66 -4.57 1.95
C SER A 55 -7.64 -5.64 1.50
N GLN A 56 -8.75 -5.79 2.23
CA GLN A 56 -9.85 -6.69 1.82
C GLN A 56 -10.51 -6.32 0.48
N HIS A 57 -10.19 -5.15 -0.09
CA HIS A 57 -10.68 -4.70 -1.39
C HIS A 57 -9.66 -4.94 -2.52
N CYS A 58 -8.52 -5.54 -2.21
CA CYS A 58 -7.50 -5.88 -3.18
C CYS A 58 -7.75 -7.28 -3.76
N ILE A 59 -7.41 -7.46 -5.04
CA ILE A 59 -7.41 -8.76 -5.72
C ILE A 59 -6.04 -9.01 -6.35
N PRO A 60 -5.61 -10.28 -6.49
CA PRO A 60 -4.48 -10.61 -7.34
C PRO A 60 -4.85 -10.44 -8.82
N LEU A 61 -3.88 -10.05 -9.63
CA LEU A 61 -3.99 -9.97 -11.09
C LEU A 61 -3.21 -11.09 -11.81
N HIS A 62 -2.33 -11.78 -11.10
CA HIS A 62 -1.46 -12.84 -11.60
C HIS A 62 -1.51 -14.05 -10.64
N SER A 63 -1.02 -15.21 -11.07
CA SER A 63 -0.84 -16.36 -10.18
C SER A 63 0.22 -16.07 -9.11
N PHE A 64 0.17 -16.85 -8.03
CA PHE A 64 1.17 -16.76 -6.97
C PHE A 64 2.59 -16.97 -7.51
N ASN A 65 2.81 -17.95 -8.39
CA ASN A 65 4.13 -18.26 -8.96
C ASN A 65 4.69 -17.07 -9.74
N TYR A 66 3.86 -16.44 -10.59
CA TYR A 66 4.29 -15.25 -11.32
C TYR A 66 4.71 -14.12 -10.38
N VAL A 67 3.90 -13.84 -9.34
CA VAL A 67 4.21 -12.78 -8.37
C VAL A 67 5.48 -13.14 -7.57
N TYR A 68 5.60 -14.38 -7.12
CA TYR A 68 6.76 -14.88 -6.41
C TYR A 68 8.04 -14.71 -7.24
N ASP A 69 8.07 -15.26 -8.46
CA ASP A 69 9.22 -15.19 -9.36
C ASP A 69 9.57 -13.74 -9.72
N SER A 70 8.56 -12.88 -9.93
CA SER A 70 8.77 -11.46 -10.20
C SER A 70 9.43 -10.72 -9.02
N LEU A 71 9.07 -11.09 -7.79
CA LEU A 71 9.60 -10.45 -6.58
C LEU A 71 10.98 -10.99 -6.21
N VAL A 72 11.18 -12.32 -6.15
CA VAL A 72 12.45 -12.90 -5.71
C VAL A 72 13.62 -12.61 -6.64
N ASN A 73 13.34 -12.36 -7.93
CA ASN A 73 14.34 -11.91 -8.89
C ASN A 73 14.58 -10.39 -8.83
N SER A 74 13.74 -9.62 -8.12
CA SER A 74 13.96 -8.20 -7.86
C SER A 74 14.86 -7.98 -6.64
N ARG A 75 15.65 -6.91 -6.68
CA ARG A 75 16.43 -6.43 -5.51
C ARG A 75 15.84 -5.17 -4.89
N SER A 76 14.73 -4.68 -5.45
CA SER A 76 14.16 -3.36 -5.13
C SER A 76 12.79 -3.49 -4.47
N SER A 77 12.47 -2.53 -3.60
CA SER A 77 11.12 -2.35 -3.10
C SER A 77 10.25 -1.61 -4.11
N PHE A 78 8.99 -2.01 -4.21
CA PHE A 78 7.98 -1.41 -5.07
C PHE A 78 7.07 -0.50 -4.26
N ILE A 79 7.43 0.78 -4.21
CA ILE A 79 6.69 1.84 -3.55
C ILE A 79 6.63 3.06 -4.46
N GLU A 80 5.47 3.68 -4.56
CA GLU A 80 5.29 4.92 -5.30
C GLU A 80 5.93 6.09 -4.54
N ILE A 81 6.80 6.86 -5.20
CA ILE A 81 7.49 8.00 -4.59
C ILE A 81 7.36 9.20 -5.52
N ILE A 82 6.49 10.13 -5.13
CA ILE A 82 6.18 11.35 -5.87
C ILE A 82 6.81 12.54 -5.14
N SER A 83 7.64 13.29 -5.88
CA SER A 83 8.27 14.53 -5.41
C SER A 83 7.69 15.79 -6.05
N LYS A 84 6.77 15.64 -7.02
CA LYS A 84 6.15 16.73 -7.77
C LYS A 84 4.66 16.45 -7.91
N GLU A 85 3.87 16.98 -6.99
CA GLU A 85 2.41 16.99 -7.05
C GLU A 85 1.94 18.44 -6.83
N PRO A 86 0.93 18.95 -7.57
CA PRO A 86 0.46 20.34 -7.41
C PRO A 86 0.09 20.74 -5.97
N ARG A 87 -0.30 19.78 -5.12
CA ARG A 87 -0.70 20.01 -3.72
C ARG A 87 0.35 19.60 -2.69
N LEU A 88 1.58 19.28 -3.11
CA LEU A 88 2.61 18.73 -2.22
C LEU A 88 2.93 19.66 -1.04
N TRP A 89 3.01 20.97 -1.27
CA TRP A 89 3.23 21.95 -0.19
C TRP A 89 2.10 21.97 0.82
N LYS A 90 0.84 21.91 0.36
CA LYS A 90 -0.33 21.85 1.24
C LYS A 90 -0.31 20.58 2.10
N ARG A 91 0.03 19.44 1.49
CA ARG A 91 0.20 18.16 2.19
C ARG A 91 1.32 18.18 3.24
N TYR A 92 2.40 18.89 2.96
CA TYR A 92 3.52 19.07 3.88
C TYR A 92 3.14 19.91 5.10
N VAL A 93 2.53 21.09 4.89
CA VAL A 93 2.18 22.02 5.98
C VAL A 93 0.91 21.64 6.75
N ALA A 94 0.19 20.58 6.35
CA ALA A 94 -1.07 20.19 6.99
C ALA A 94 -0.94 19.77 8.47
N ARG A 95 0.27 19.48 8.95
CA ARG A 95 0.60 19.25 10.38
C ARG A 95 1.17 20.49 11.08
N GLY A 96 1.20 21.63 10.40
CA GLY A 96 1.83 22.89 10.83
C GLY A 96 3.05 23.25 9.99
N ARG A 97 3.23 24.56 9.75
CA ARG A 97 4.23 25.12 8.81
C ARG A 97 5.68 24.66 9.07
N TYR A 98 6.03 24.47 10.34
CA TYR A 98 7.38 24.10 10.76
C TYR A 98 7.45 22.73 11.43
N SER A 99 6.32 22.01 11.54
CA SER A 99 6.23 20.79 12.34
C SER A 99 7.12 19.67 11.84
N MET A 100 7.39 19.63 10.54
CA MET A 100 8.25 18.62 9.91
C MET A 100 9.75 18.91 10.05
N LEU A 101 10.14 20.15 10.39
CA LEU A 101 11.53 20.55 10.53
C LEU A 101 12.12 20.16 11.90
N PRO A 102 13.45 20.01 11.99
CA PRO A 102 14.42 19.93 10.88
C PRO A 102 14.47 18.56 10.17
N GLU A 103 13.85 17.53 10.72
CA GLU A 103 14.03 16.13 10.31
C GLU A 103 13.57 15.85 8.88
N VAL A 104 12.51 16.51 8.42
CA VAL A 104 12.02 16.40 7.03
C VAL A 104 11.89 17.81 6.46
N PRO A 105 12.93 18.33 5.80
CA PRO A 105 12.83 19.51 4.93
C PRO A 105 11.85 19.24 3.78
N PHE A 106 11.21 20.30 3.26
CA PHE A 106 10.20 20.16 2.21
C PHE A 106 10.75 19.47 0.96
N GLU A 107 12.00 19.73 0.61
CA GLU A 107 12.69 19.18 -0.56
C GLU A 107 12.86 17.65 -0.46
N LYS A 108 12.81 17.11 0.76
CA LYS A 108 12.87 15.67 1.04
C LYS A 108 11.49 15.03 1.22
N PHE A 109 10.44 15.82 1.41
CA PHE A 109 9.08 15.31 1.59
C PHE A 109 8.57 14.63 0.31
N ARG A 110 8.02 13.43 0.45
CA ARG A 110 7.43 12.65 -0.64
C ARG A 110 6.05 12.17 -0.26
N VAL A 111 5.27 11.86 -1.28
CA VAL A 111 3.95 11.23 -1.16
C VAL A 111 3.85 10.06 -2.13
N GLY A 112 2.87 9.18 -1.94
CA GLY A 112 2.63 8.06 -2.81
C GLY A 112 1.52 7.15 -2.29
N SER A 113 1.30 6.05 -2.99
CA SER A 113 0.30 5.04 -2.64
C SER A 113 0.49 4.44 -1.24
N GLN A 114 -0.63 4.21 -0.55
CA GLN A 114 -0.70 3.40 0.67
C GLN A 114 -0.30 1.93 0.44
N PHE A 115 -0.42 1.43 -0.79
CA PHE A 115 -0.11 0.05 -1.15
C PHE A 115 1.29 -0.05 -1.73
N PHE A 116 2.10 -0.96 -1.18
CA PHE A 116 3.47 -1.18 -1.60
C PHE A 116 3.90 -2.63 -1.34
N VAL A 117 5.03 -3.01 -1.92
CA VAL A 117 5.75 -4.24 -1.62
C VAL A 117 7.18 -3.89 -1.21
N LEU A 118 7.57 -4.22 0.02
CA LEU A 118 8.92 -3.93 0.52
C LEU A 118 9.77 -5.19 0.57
N THR A 119 11.07 -5.06 0.30
CA THR A 119 12.06 -6.05 0.72
C THR A 119 12.17 -6.09 2.25
N CYS A 120 12.63 -7.20 2.80
CA CYS A 120 12.85 -7.37 4.24
C CYS A 120 13.77 -6.28 4.82
N ARG A 121 14.82 -5.90 4.09
CA ARG A 121 15.71 -4.80 4.47
C ARG A 121 14.96 -3.48 4.68
N HIS A 122 14.07 -3.11 3.75
CA HIS A 122 13.29 -1.88 3.87
C HIS A 122 12.18 -1.98 4.93
N ALA A 123 11.58 -3.16 5.11
CA ALA A 123 10.63 -3.39 6.20
C ALA A 123 11.28 -3.18 7.58
N LEU A 124 12.50 -3.69 7.78
CA LEU A 124 13.29 -3.46 8.99
C LEU A 124 13.63 -1.98 9.22
N LEU A 125 13.97 -1.24 8.17
CA LEU A 125 14.20 0.21 8.25
C LEU A 125 12.94 0.95 8.73
N VAL A 126 11.79 0.62 8.17
CA VAL A 126 10.49 1.17 8.58
C VAL A 126 10.17 0.90 10.05
N ILE A 127 10.43 -0.32 10.53
CA ILE A 127 10.17 -0.71 11.94
C ILE A 127 11.13 -0.02 12.90
N LYS A 128 12.37 0.22 12.49
CA LYS A 128 13.41 0.86 13.31
C LYS A 128 13.25 2.37 13.40
N ASP A 129 12.63 3.02 12.43
CA ASP A 129 12.50 4.48 12.45
C ASP A 129 11.77 4.98 13.69
N ARG A 130 12.36 6.00 14.31
CA ARG A 130 11.77 6.78 15.40
C ARG A 130 11.79 8.26 15.09
N SER A 131 12.58 8.70 14.11
CA SER A 131 12.83 10.10 13.81
C SER A 131 11.65 10.68 13.06
N LEU A 132 11.36 10.12 11.88
CA LEU A 132 10.26 10.57 11.04
C LEU A 132 8.92 10.23 11.72
N TRP A 133 8.81 9.11 12.40
CA TRP A 133 7.61 8.75 13.15
C TRP A 133 7.16 9.85 14.12
N LYS A 134 8.09 10.51 14.83
CA LYS A 134 7.76 11.62 15.74
C LYS A 134 7.07 12.79 15.04
N LYS A 135 7.34 12.99 13.76
CA LYS A 135 6.74 14.04 12.93
C LYS A 135 5.41 13.61 12.33
N PHE A 136 5.36 12.41 11.76
CA PHE A 136 4.17 11.92 11.07
C PHE A 136 3.04 11.50 12.01
N LYS A 137 3.33 11.27 13.30
CA LYS A 137 2.31 11.05 14.33
C LYS A 137 1.63 12.33 14.83
N LEU A 138 2.14 13.50 14.48
CA LEU A 138 1.52 14.77 14.88
C LEU A 138 0.14 14.91 14.23
N PRO A 139 -0.82 15.55 14.92
CA PRO A 139 -2.16 15.78 14.39
C PRO A 139 -2.12 16.54 13.05
N CYS A 140 -3.01 16.13 12.15
CA CYS A 140 -3.33 16.87 10.95
C CYS A 140 -4.41 17.91 11.28
N TYR A 141 -4.22 19.17 10.88
CA TYR A 141 -5.23 20.21 11.07
C TYR A 141 -6.24 20.29 9.92
N ARG A 142 -5.92 19.65 8.78
CA ARG A 142 -6.76 19.61 7.58
C ARG A 142 -6.82 18.18 7.07
N GLU A 143 -7.95 17.53 7.29
CA GLU A 143 -8.13 16.10 7.00
C GLU A 143 -8.04 15.77 5.51
N ASP A 144 -8.49 16.67 4.63
CA ASP A 144 -8.49 16.47 3.18
C ASP A 144 -7.12 16.72 2.53
N GLU A 145 -6.19 17.36 3.24
CA GLU A 145 -4.83 17.65 2.80
C GLU A 145 -3.78 16.74 3.45
N CYS A 146 -4.15 15.88 4.41
CA CYS A 146 -3.18 15.19 5.27
C CYS A 146 -3.43 13.68 5.35
N TYR A 147 -2.62 12.90 4.62
CA TYR A 147 -2.69 11.44 4.63
C TYR A 147 -1.36 10.87 5.15
N PRO A 148 -1.14 10.79 6.47
CA PRO A 148 0.11 10.28 7.05
C PRO A 148 0.59 8.96 6.41
N GLU A 149 -0.32 8.03 6.18
CA GLU A 149 -0.09 6.74 5.58
C GLU A 149 0.43 6.80 4.12
N GLU A 150 0.11 7.86 3.38
CA GLU A 150 0.57 8.10 2.01
C GLU A 150 1.84 8.97 1.96
N HIS A 151 2.26 9.54 3.09
CA HIS A 151 3.39 10.47 3.15
C HIS A 151 4.62 9.86 3.84
N TYR A 152 4.41 9.10 4.91
CA TYR A 152 5.48 8.63 5.80
C TYR A 152 6.46 7.67 5.10
N PHE A 153 5.94 6.55 4.55
CA PHE A 153 6.76 5.52 3.92
C PHE A 153 7.55 6.02 2.69
N PRO A 154 6.94 6.75 1.73
CA PRO A 154 7.70 7.26 0.59
C PRO A 154 8.74 8.30 1.02
N THR A 155 8.44 9.14 2.01
CA THR A 155 9.42 10.10 2.54
C THR A 155 10.61 9.36 3.16
N LEU A 156 10.37 8.46 4.12
CA LEU A 156 11.41 7.69 4.80
C LEU A 156 12.30 6.93 3.81
N LEU A 157 11.69 6.13 2.94
CA LEU A 157 12.46 5.28 2.03
C LEU A 157 13.22 6.10 0.98
N SER A 158 12.69 7.23 0.52
CA SER A 158 13.41 8.11 -0.40
C SER A 158 14.62 8.81 0.23
N MET A 159 14.60 9.01 1.55
CA MET A 159 15.68 9.64 2.31
C MET A 159 16.77 8.63 2.68
N GLU A 160 16.38 7.42 3.07
CA GLU A 160 17.30 6.37 3.54
C GLU A 160 17.91 5.57 2.38
N ASP A 161 17.15 5.27 1.32
CA ASP A 161 17.64 4.49 0.18
C ASP A 161 16.93 4.85 -1.14
N PRO A 162 17.32 5.97 -1.78
CA PRO A 162 16.69 6.45 -3.01
C PRO A 162 16.86 5.51 -4.22
N ASN A 163 17.84 4.61 -4.19
CA ASN A 163 18.16 3.70 -5.30
C ASN A 163 17.62 2.27 -5.08
N GLY A 164 17.29 1.91 -3.83
CA GLY A 164 16.66 0.64 -3.48
C GLY A 164 15.14 0.57 -3.72
N CYS A 165 14.52 1.67 -4.15
CA CYS A 165 13.08 1.75 -4.45
C CYS A 165 12.83 2.05 -5.93
N THR A 166 11.83 1.37 -6.52
CA THR A 166 11.48 1.54 -7.95
C THR A 166 10.74 2.83 -8.25
N LYS A 167 10.20 3.51 -7.24
CA LYS A 167 9.36 4.73 -7.34
C LYS A 167 7.98 4.49 -7.96
N TYR A 168 7.59 3.22 -8.16
CA TYR A 168 6.23 2.81 -8.52
C TYR A 168 5.76 1.63 -7.66
N THR A 169 4.45 1.47 -7.51
CA THR A 169 3.83 0.35 -6.79
C THR A 169 3.34 -0.75 -7.74
N LEU A 170 3.26 -1.99 -7.24
CA LEU A 170 2.67 -3.13 -7.96
C LEU A 170 1.15 -3.24 -7.79
N THR A 171 0.52 -2.29 -7.09
CA THR A 171 -0.93 -2.27 -6.90
C THR A 171 -1.59 -1.21 -7.78
N ARG A 172 -2.41 -1.65 -8.74
CA ARG A 172 -3.20 -0.80 -9.62
C ARG A 172 -4.34 -0.14 -8.84
N VAL A 173 -4.43 1.18 -8.94
CA VAL A 173 -5.54 1.98 -8.41
C VAL A 173 -6.15 2.76 -9.57
N ASN A 174 -7.46 2.63 -9.77
CA ASN A 174 -8.17 3.40 -10.80
C ASN A 174 -8.68 4.73 -10.23
N TRP A 175 -8.11 5.84 -10.69
CA TRP A 175 -8.47 7.19 -10.23
C TRP A 175 -9.51 7.89 -11.13
N THR A 176 -9.99 7.23 -12.19
CA THR A 176 -11.05 7.76 -13.05
C THR A 176 -12.33 7.97 -12.25
N GLY A 177 -12.98 9.13 -12.39
CA GLY A 177 -14.21 9.44 -11.64
C GLY A 177 -14.02 9.60 -10.12
N THR A 178 -12.80 9.92 -9.67
CA THR A 178 -12.49 10.10 -8.24
C THR A 178 -13.49 11.02 -7.54
N THR A 179 -13.94 10.59 -6.36
CA THR A 179 -14.88 11.34 -5.52
C THR A 179 -14.30 11.43 -4.10
N LYS A 180 -14.08 12.66 -3.60
CA LYS A 180 -13.51 12.93 -2.26
C LYS A 180 -12.18 12.19 -1.97
N GLY A 181 -11.35 12.01 -3.00
CA GLY A 181 -10.07 11.30 -2.90
C GLY A 181 -10.22 9.79 -2.73
N HIS A 182 -11.35 9.22 -3.13
CA HIS A 182 -11.52 7.77 -3.25
C HIS A 182 -11.40 7.34 -4.71
N PRO A 183 -10.66 6.25 -4.99
CA PRO A 183 -10.58 5.69 -6.34
C PRO A 183 -11.92 5.05 -6.76
N HIS A 184 -12.04 4.79 -8.06
CA HIS A 184 -13.13 4.02 -8.62
C HIS A 184 -13.30 2.69 -7.87
N THR A 185 -14.56 2.34 -7.63
CA THR A 185 -14.92 1.13 -6.90
C THR A 185 -15.64 0.18 -7.83
N TYR A 186 -14.95 -0.90 -8.20
CA TYR A 186 -15.45 -1.92 -9.11
C TYR A 186 -16.61 -2.71 -8.49
N ARG A 187 -17.61 -3.02 -9.32
CA ARG A 187 -18.79 -3.82 -8.98
C ARG A 187 -18.81 -5.13 -9.77
N SER A 188 -19.63 -6.05 -9.31
CA SER A 188 -19.78 -7.40 -9.89
C SER A 188 -20.00 -7.42 -11.41
N PHE A 189 -20.77 -6.48 -11.97
CA PHE A 189 -21.08 -6.42 -13.41
C PHE A 189 -19.91 -5.96 -14.29
N GLU A 190 -18.88 -5.34 -13.72
CA GLU A 190 -17.69 -4.90 -14.46
C GLU A 190 -16.67 -6.04 -14.62
N ILE A 191 -16.81 -7.11 -13.82
CA ILE A 191 -15.83 -8.20 -13.76
C ILE A 191 -15.85 -9.01 -15.05
N SER A 192 -14.74 -8.97 -15.77
CA SER A 192 -14.53 -9.70 -17.01
C SER A 192 -13.05 -10.08 -17.20
N PRO A 193 -12.74 -11.10 -18.02
CA PRO A 193 -11.35 -11.38 -18.39
C PRO A 193 -10.62 -10.18 -19.03
N GLY A 194 -11.34 -9.38 -19.83
CA GLY A 194 -10.80 -8.16 -20.43
C GLY A 194 -10.38 -7.12 -19.40
N LEU A 195 -11.19 -6.92 -18.35
CA LEU A 195 -10.84 -6.04 -17.24
C LEU A 195 -9.54 -6.49 -16.55
N ILE A 196 -9.36 -7.80 -16.31
CA ILE A 196 -8.13 -8.31 -15.67
C ILE A 196 -6.91 -8.02 -16.54
N GLN A 197 -6.99 -8.24 -17.86
CA GLN A 197 -5.91 -7.93 -18.79
C GLN A 197 -5.58 -6.44 -18.84
N GLU A 198 -6.60 -5.58 -18.76
CA GLU A 198 -6.40 -4.13 -18.70
C GLU A 198 -5.70 -3.72 -17.41
N LEU A 199 -6.13 -4.26 -16.27
CA LEU A 199 -5.57 -3.92 -14.96
C LEU A 199 -4.11 -4.33 -14.78
N ARG A 200 -3.65 -5.37 -15.49
CA ARG A 200 -2.24 -5.80 -15.52
C ARG A 200 -1.33 -4.73 -16.14
N LYS A 201 -1.82 -3.99 -17.13
CA LYS A 201 -0.99 -3.05 -17.92
C LYS A 201 -0.42 -1.95 -17.03
N SER A 202 0.90 -1.77 -17.10
CA SER A 202 1.63 -0.70 -16.45
C SER A 202 2.48 0.08 -17.47
N ASN A 203 2.88 1.29 -17.10
CA ASN A 203 3.85 2.08 -17.86
C ASN A 203 5.28 1.90 -17.32
N TYR A 204 5.49 0.88 -16.49
CA TYR A 204 6.73 0.60 -15.79
C TYR A 204 7.29 -0.74 -16.27
N SER A 205 8.49 -1.10 -15.81
CA SER A 205 9.13 -2.37 -16.19
C SER A 205 8.38 -3.62 -15.73
N SER A 206 7.50 -3.51 -14.73
CA SER A 206 6.75 -4.64 -14.17
C SER A 206 5.25 -4.45 -14.37
N SER A 207 4.55 -5.53 -14.71
CA SER A 207 3.08 -5.60 -14.68
C SER A 207 2.56 -5.32 -13.25
N TYR A 208 1.32 -4.82 -13.13
CA TYR A 208 0.68 -4.74 -11.81
C TYR A 208 0.33 -6.14 -11.32
N SER A 209 0.72 -6.45 -10.07
CA SER A 209 0.43 -7.73 -9.42
C SER A 209 -0.92 -7.75 -8.72
N PHE A 210 -1.40 -6.58 -8.28
CA PHE A 210 -2.64 -6.43 -7.53
C PHE A 210 -3.49 -5.28 -8.07
N ALA A 211 -4.78 -5.28 -7.79
CA ALA A 211 -5.67 -4.16 -8.07
C ALA A 211 -6.64 -3.88 -6.90
N THR A 212 -7.10 -2.63 -6.81
CA THR A 212 -8.13 -2.16 -5.87
C THR A 212 -8.95 -1.06 -6.56
N LYS A 213 -10.21 -0.77 -6.21
CA LYS A 213 -10.99 -1.20 -5.04
C LYS A 213 -12.22 -2.00 -5.47
N PHE A 214 -12.29 -3.27 -5.05
CA PHE A 214 -13.40 -4.16 -5.41
C PHE A 214 -14.42 -4.27 -4.28
N LEU A 215 -15.72 -4.23 -4.60
CA LEU A 215 -16.76 -4.52 -3.61
C LEU A 215 -16.86 -6.02 -3.30
N PRO A 216 -17.43 -6.42 -2.14
CA PRO A 216 -17.59 -7.83 -1.78
C PRO A 216 -18.39 -8.66 -2.80
N ASP A 217 -19.34 -8.05 -3.52
CA ASP A 217 -20.12 -8.73 -4.56
C ASP A 217 -19.29 -9.14 -5.78
N CYS A 218 -18.06 -8.63 -5.91
CA CYS A 218 -17.12 -9.03 -6.96
C CYS A 218 -16.53 -10.43 -6.74
N LEU A 219 -16.61 -11.01 -5.52
CA LEU A 219 -15.94 -12.27 -5.20
C LEU A 219 -16.41 -13.42 -6.11
N SER A 220 -17.71 -13.66 -6.20
CA SER A 220 -18.28 -14.75 -7.01
C SER A 220 -17.91 -14.66 -8.49
N PRO A 221 -18.07 -13.50 -9.20
CA PRO A 221 -17.64 -13.40 -10.58
C PRO A 221 -16.12 -13.50 -10.77
N LEU A 222 -15.31 -13.02 -9.81
CA LEU A 222 -13.85 -13.17 -9.83
C LEU A 222 -13.44 -14.65 -9.75
N LEU A 223 -14.03 -15.42 -8.83
CA LEU A 223 -13.76 -16.86 -8.69
C LEU A 223 -14.13 -17.63 -9.97
N ARG A 224 -15.24 -17.26 -10.62
CA ARG A 224 -15.68 -17.88 -11.88
C ARG A 224 -14.68 -17.69 -13.03
N ILE A 225 -13.91 -16.60 -13.03
CA ILE A 225 -12.92 -16.30 -14.08
C ILE A 225 -11.47 -16.58 -13.66
N ALA A 226 -11.23 -16.99 -12.40
CA ALA A 226 -9.89 -17.06 -11.82
C ALA A 226 -8.91 -17.88 -12.66
N TYR A 227 -9.22 -19.14 -12.97
CA TYR A 227 -8.38 -20.01 -13.80
C TYR A 227 -8.33 -19.61 -15.29
N LYS A 228 -9.31 -18.85 -15.77
CA LYS A 228 -9.39 -18.45 -17.18
C LYS A 228 -8.65 -17.14 -17.46
N ALA A 229 -8.53 -16.27 -16.45
CA ALA A 229 -8.08 -14.89 -16.63
C ALA A 229 -7.06 -14.42 -15.58
N ILE A 230 -7.23 -14.74 -14.29
CA ILE A 230 -6.37 -14.21 -13.22
C ILE A 230 -5.08 -15.04 -13.07
N PHE A 231 -5.22 -16.36 -13.08
CA PHE A 231 -4.09 -17.30 -12.93
C PHE A 231 -3.56 -17.82 -14.26
N ARG A 232 -3.92 -17.12 -15.35
CA ARG A 232 -3.40 -17.36 -16.69
C ARG A 232 -2.34 -16.29 -16.97
N ASP A 233 -1.11 -16.60 -16.59
CA ASP A 233 0.06 -15.74 -16.79
C ASP A 233 0.73 -16.01 -18.14
#